data_AF-A0A7J2TZR6-F1
#
_entry.id   AF-A0A7J2TZR6-F1
#
_cell.length_a   1.000
_cell.length_b   1.000
_cell.length_c   1.000
_cell.angle_alpha   90.00
_cell.angle_beta   90.00
_cell.angle_gamma   90.00
#
_symmetry.space_group_name_H-M   'P 1'
#
loop_
_entity.id
_entity.type
_entity.pdbx_description
1 polymer ?
#
loop_
_entity_poly.entity_id
_entity_poly.type
_entity_poly.pdbx_seq_one_letter_code
_entity_poly.pdbx_strand_id
1 'polypeptide(L)'
;MEDVFSLVVSKLVSLGFFNFLTFILALTLVYALLKQRKIFGENPIINGLIAFSIAFFVLAYPIISGMNLTPQFSAFFSQAFVLLLIFFIGFLMASFFYPDIPKIVGEFFKSRSTLFGLIALSLVLFITSGLVGIIYNSLISSQQQGGPPPPTEITLLFAGLIIAIVVLLISSSVSRGG
;
A
#
# COMPACT_ATOMS: atom_id res chain seq x y z
N MET A 1 15.87 -25.85 -18.31
CA MET A 1 15.16 -25.12 -19.39
C MET A 1 14.65 -23.86 -18.75
N GLU A 2 15.11 -22.69 -19.19
CA GLU A 2 14.54 -21.43 -18.70
C GLU A 2 13.08 -21.37 -19.14
N ASP A 3 12.19 -21.22 -18.16
CA ASP A 3 10.77 -21.05 -18.41
C ASP A 3 10.56 -19.78 -19.22
N VAL A 4 9.80 -19.86 -20.32
CA VAL A 4 9.53 -18.74 -21.24
C VAL A 4 8.96 -17.54 -20.47
N PHE A 5 8.22 -17.80 -19.39
CA PHE A 5 7.69 -16.76 -18.51
C PHE A 5 8.78 -16.05 -17.69
N SER A 6 9.83 -16.75 -17.26
CA SER A 6 10.94 -16.14 -16.53
C SER A 6 11.71 -15.15 -17.41
N LEU A 7 11.93 -15.50 -18.68
CA LEU A 7 12.55 -14.61 -19.65
C LEU A 7 11.72 -13.34 -19.88
N VAL A 8 10.40 -13.46 -20.03
CA VAL A 8 9.52 -12.30 -20.21
C VAL A 8 9.51 -11.42 -18.95
N VAL A 9 9.40 -12.02 -17.76
CA VAL A 9 9.38 -11.29 -16.49
C VAL A 9 10.71 -10.54 -16.28
N SER A 10 11.86 -11.19 -16.53
CA SER A 10 13.16 -10.53 -16.40
C SER A 10 13.31 -9.33 -17.33
N LYS A 11 12.80 -9.42 -18.57
CA LYS A 11 12.77 -8.29 -19.50
C LYS A 11 11.87 -7.16 -19.00
N LEU A 12 10.68 -7.47 -18.48
CA LEU A 12 9.78 -6.46 -17.90
C LEU A 12 10.38 -5.77 -16.67
N VAL A 13 11.08 -6.52 -15.81
CA VAL A 13 11.84 -5.96 -14.67
C VAL A 13 12.93 -5.02 -15.19
N SER A 14 13.71 -5.44 -16.20
CA SER A 14 14.81 -4.63 -16.74
C SER A 14 14.34 -3.32 -17.38
N LEU A 15 13.12 -3.29 -17.93
CA LEU A 15 12.50 -2.10 -18.51
C LEU A 15 11.87 -1.17 -17.45
N GLY A 16 11.90 -1.56 -16.16
CA GLY A 16 11.29 -0.77 -15.09
C GLY A 16 9.77 -0.82 -15.07
N PHE A 17 9.15 -1.82 -15.71
CA PHE A 17 7.68 -1.93 -15.79
C PHE A 17 7.01 -1.97 -14.41
N PHE A 18 7.63 -2.64 -13.43
CA PHE A 18 7.11 -2.71 -12.05
C PHE A 18 7.19 -1.36 -11.32
N ASN A 19 8.21 -0.54 -11.60
CA ASN A 19 8.28 0.82 -11.08
C ASN A 19 7.15 1.68 -11.65
N PHE A 20 6.86 1.52 -12.96
CA PHE A 20 5.75 2.19 -13.61
C PHE A 20 4.38 1.72 -13.09
N LEU A 21 4.23 0.42 -12.82
CA LEU A 21 3.00 -0.12 -12.23
C LEU A 21 2.76 0.44 -10.82
N THR A 22 3.84 0.55 -10.04
CA THR A 22 3.81 1.21 -8.71
C THR A 22 3.34 2.67 -8.84
N PHE A 23 3.78 3.36 -9.89
CA PHE A 23 3.32 4.71 -10.22
C PHE A 23 1.82 4.79 -10.53
N ILE A 24 1.32 3.91 -11.39
CA ILE A 24 -0.12 3.86 -11.68
C ILE A 24 -0.92 3.54 -10.43
N LEU A 25 -0.42 2.66 -9.57
CA LEU A 25 -1.09 2.29 -8.32
C LEU A 25 -1.20 3.51 -7.38
N ALA A 26 -0.09 4.20 -7.13
CA ALA A 26 -0.06 5.40 -6.29
C ALA A 26 -1.00 6.48 -6.83
N LEU A 27 -0.96 6.71 -8.15
CA LEU A 27 -1.85 7.64 -8.84
C LEU A 27 -3.33 7.29 -8.61
N THR A 28 -3.67 6.03 -8.82
CA THR A 28 -5.06 5.54 -8.69
C THR A 28 -5.54 5.64 -7.24
N LEU A 29 -4.70 5.29 -6.27
CA LEU A 29 -5.03 5.33 -4.86
C LEU A 29 -5.27 6.77 -4.39
N VAL A 30 -4.35 7.69 -4.72
CA VAL A 30 -4.50 9.11 -4.38
C VAL A 30 -5.73 9.70 -5.06
N TYR A 31 -5.96 9.40 -6.34
CA TYR A 31 -7.15 9.85 -7.06
C TYR A 31 -8.43 9.37 -6.40
N ALA A 32 -8.51 8.08 -6.04
CA ALA A 32 -9.67 7.50 -5.37
C ALA A 32 -9.93 8.18 -4.01
N LEU A 33 -8.88 8.45 -3.24
CA LEU A 33 -8.99 9.17 -1.96
C LEU A 33 -9.50 10.60 -2.14
N LEU A 34 -8.93 11.36 -3.09
CA LEU A 34 -9.36 12.73 -3.37
C LEU A 34 -10.82 12.79 -3.80
N LYS A 35 -11.22 11.88 -4.71
CA LYS A 35 -12.60 11.76 -5.19
C LYS A 35 -13.56 11.39 -4.06
N GLN A 36 -13.20 10.45 -3.20
CA GLN A 36 -14.05 10.00 -2.09
C GLN A 36 -14.26 11.10 -1.04
N ARG A 37 -13.23 11.92 -0.78
CA ARG A 37 -13.26 12.97 0.23
C ARG A 37 -13.78 14.31 -0.30
N LYS A 38 -13.97 14.45 -1.61
CA LYS A 38 -14.40 15.68 -2.29
C LYS A 38 -13.56 16.91 -1.88
N ILE A 39 -12.27 16.71 -1.58
CA ILE A 39 -11.38 17.76 -1.01
C ILE A 39 -11.29 18.96 -1.95
N PHE A 40 -11.23 18.72 -3.26
CA PHE A 40 -11.14 19.74 -4.30
C PHE A 40 -12.42 19.83 -5.14
N GLY A 41 -13.55 19.40 -4.58
CA GLY A 41 -14.83 19.32 -5.27
C GLY A 41 -14.97 18.08 -6.17
N GLU A 42 -15.96 18.13 -7.06
CA GLU A 42 -16.36 16.99 -7.90
C GLU A 42 -15.67 16.98 -9.27
N ASN A 43 -14.84 17.99 -9.58
CA ASN A 43 -14.20 18.08 -10.88
C ASN A 43 -13.15 16.94 -11.05
N PRO A 44 -13.39 15.97 -11.96
CA PRO A 44 -12.52 14.81 -12.11
C PRO A 44 -11.14 15.18 -12.65
N ILE A 45 -11.03 16.28 -13.42
CA ILE A 45 -9.77 16.74 -14.02
C ILE A 45 -8.83 17.27 -12.93
N ILE A 46 -9.35 18.09 -12.01
CA ILE A 46 -8.58 18.66 -10.91
C ILE A 46 -8.07 17.54 -9.98
N ASN A 47 -8.94 16.61 -9.62
CA ASN A 47 -8.56 15.45 -8.80
C ASN A 47 -7.51 14.58 -9.51
N GLY A 48 -7.62 14.41 -10.83
CA GLY A 48 -6.65 13.67 -11.65
C GLY A 48 -5.27 14.34 -11.67
N LEU A 49 -5.22 15.64 -11.94
CA LEU A 49 -3.98 16.41 -12.00
C LEU A 49 -3.26 16.43 -10.64
N ILE A 50 -4.00 16.63 -9.55
CA ILE A 50 -3.42 16.65 -8.20
C ILE A 50 -2.92 15.25 -7.83
N ALA A 51 -3.70 14.20 -8.10
CA ALA A 51 -3.26 12.83 -7.85
C ALA A 51 -2.01 12.45 -8.64
N PHE A 52 -1.92 12.90 -9.90
CA PHE A 52 -0.74 12.73 -10.75
C PHE A 52 0.49 13.40 -10.14
N SER A 53 0.38 14.67 -9.76
CA SER A 53 1.47 15.41 -9.12
C SER A 53 1.92 14.73 -7.82
N ILE A 54 0.99 14.33 -6.95
CA ILE A 54 1.31 13.65 -5.69
C ILE A 54 2.01 12.32 -5.97
N ALA A 55 1.44 11.47 -6.83
CA ALA A 55 2.04 10.18 -7.16
C ALA A 55 3.43 10.33 -7.77
N PHE A 56 3.63 11.36 -8.59
CA PHE A 56 4.93 11.70 -9.16
C PHE A 56 5.93 12.08 -8.08
N PHE A 57 5.59 12.99 -7.15
CA PHE A 57 6.49 13.36 -6.05
C PHE A 57 6.78 12.18 -5.12
N VAL A 58 5.77 11.36 -4.83
CA VAL A 58 5.89 10.20 -3.93
C VAL A 58 6.83 9.13 -4.51
N LEU A 59 6.90 9.00 -5.83
CA LEU A 59 7.71 7.95 -6.47
C LEU A 59 8.97 8.46 -7.16
N ALA A 60 9.07 9.74 -7.44
CA ALA A 60 10.32 10.36 -7.87
C ALA A 60 11.39 10.24 -6.77
N TYR A 61 11.01 10.34 -5.50
CA TYR A 61 11.97 10.31 -4.39
C TYR A 61 12.76 8.98 -4.28
N PRO A 62 12.14 7.79 -4.27
CA PRO A 62 12.86 6.53 -4.31
C PRO A 62 13.80 6.40 -5.52
N ILE A 63 13.36 6.88 -6.69
CA ILE A 63 14.16 6.84 -7.92
C ILE A 63 15.41 7.74 -7.78
N ILE A 64 15.24 8.96 -7.29
CA ILE A 64 16.33 9.93 -7.11
C ILE A 64 17.31 9.47 -6.02
N SER A 65 16.80 8.85 -4.95
CA SER A 65 17.62 8.33 -3.84
C SER A 65 18.30 6.98 -4.15
N GLY A 66 18.06 6.40 -5.33
CA GLY A 66 18.58 5.08 -5.70
C GLY A 66 17.95 3.92 -4.91
N MET A 67 16.86 4.17 -4.18
CA MET A 67 16.14 3.14 -3.44
C MET A 67 15.25 2.32 -4.37
N ASN A 68 15.51 1.02 -4.45
CA ASN A 68 14.63 0.10 -5.16
C ASN A 68 13.51 -0.37 -4.23
N LEU A 69 12.27 0.09 -4.48
CA LEU A 69 11.06 -0.31 -3.75
C LEU A 69 10.40 -1.60 -4.30
N THR A 70 10.88 -2.09 -5.46
CA THR A 70 10.31 -3.27 -6.13
C THR A 70 10.28 -4.50 -5.21
N PRO A 71 11.37 -4.85 -4.49
CA PRO A 71 11.36 -6.05 -3.64
C PRO A 71 10.31 -5.98 -2.53
N GLN A 72 10.07 -4.80 -1.96
CA GLN A 72 9.22 -4.66 -0.78
C GLN A 72 7.75 -4.52 -1.17
N PHE A 73 7.45 -3.88 -2.30
CA PHE A 73 6.12 -3.98 -2.90
C PHE A 73 5.82 -5.42 -3.32
N SER A 74 6.77 -6.12 -3.95
CA SER A 74 6.61 -7.53 -4.32
C SER A 74 6.31 -8.41 -3.10
N ALA A 75 7.08 -8.24 -2.01
CA ALA A 75 6.85 -8.96 -0.76
C ALA A 75 5.47 -8.65 -0.15
N PHE A 76 5.10 -7.36 -0.08
CA PHE A 76 3.79 -6.93 0.42
C PHE A 76 2.63 -7.54 -0.39
N PHE A 77 2.68 -7.46 -1.72
CA PHE A 77 1.64 -8.02 -2.59
C PHE A 77 1.60 -9.55 -2.52
N SER A 78 2.75 -10.22 -2.47
CA SER A 78 2.80 -11.66 -2.31
C SER A 78 2.17 -12.10 -0.99
N GLN A 79 2.48 -11.43 0.12
CA GLN A 79 1.89 -11.71 1.43
C GLN A 79 0.38 -11.42 1.44
N ALA A 80 -0.04 -10.28 0.88
CA ALA A 80 -1.45 -9.93 0.77
C ALA A 80 -2.22 -10.95 -0.10
N PHE A 81 -1.61 -11.45 -1.18
CA PHE A 81 -2.22 -12.47 -2.03
C PHE A 81 -2.36 -13.81 -1.32
N VAL A 82 -1.33 -14.26 -0.60
CA VAL A 82 -1.40 -15.49 0.23
C VAL A 82 -2.48 -15.36 1.28
N LEU A 83 -2.55 -14.22 1.97
CA LEU A 83 -3.60 -13.96 2.96
C LEU A 83 -4.99 -13.99 2.30
N LEU A 84 -5.16 -13.29 1.17
CA LEU A 84 -6.42 -13.29 0.43
C LEU A 84 -6.81 -14.70 -0.01
N LEU A 85 -5.86 -15.54 -0.41
CA LEU A 85 -6.09 -16.93 -0.77
C LEU A 85 -6.58 -17.75 0.43
N ILE A 86 -5.96 -17.57 1.61
CA ILE A 86 -6.41 -18.22 2.85
C ILE A 86 -7.84 -17.78 3.20
N PHE A 87 -8.13 -16.48 3.12
CA PHE A 87 -9.49 -15.96 3.34
C PHE A 87 -10.48 -16.53 2.33
N PHE A 88 -10.10 -16.60 1.05
CA PHE A 88 -10.94 -17.15 -0.01
C PHE A 88 -11.29 -18.62 0.24
N ILE A 89 -10.29 -19.45 0.57
CA ILE A 89 -10.51 -20.86 0.94
C ILE A 89 -11.37 -20.95 2.20
N GLY A 90 -11.12 -20.10 3.20
CA GLY A 90 -11.92 -20.01 4.41
C GLY A 90 -13.39 -19.67 4.12
N PHE A 91 -13.65 -18.73 3.22
CA PHE A 91 -15.00 -18.39 2.78
C PHE A 91 -15.65 -19.52 2.00
N LEU A 92 -14.91 -20.22 1.14
CA LEU A 92 -15.42 -21.36 0.39
C LEU A 92 -15.84 -22.48 1.35
N MET A 93 -15.00 -22.80 2.33
CA MET A 93 -15.32 -23.78 3.38
C MET A 93 -16.51 -23.34 4.23
N ALA A 94 -16.56 -22.07 4.65
CA ALA A 94 -17.69 -21.54 5.39
C ALA A 94 -18.99 -21.58 4.57
N SER A 95 -18.91 -21.43 3.24
CA SER A 95 -20.08 -21.42 2.36
C SER A 95 -20.83 -22.76 2.32
N PHE A 96 -20.17 -23.86 2.68
CA PHE A 96 -20.85 -25.16 2.84
C PHE A 96 -21.70 -25.23 4.11
N PHE A 97 -21.34 -24.48 5.16
CA PHE A 97 -22.05 -24.49 6.44
C PHE A 97 -23.02 -23.31 6.59
N TYR A 98 -22.75 -22.21 5.88
CA TYR A 98 -23.53 -20.98 5.94
C TYR A 98 -24.01 -20.59 4.54
N PRO A 99 -25.29 -20.82 4.19
CA PRO A 99 -25.83 -20.49 2.88
C PRO A 99 -25.89 -18.97 2.61
N ASP A 100 -25.95 -18.14 3.66
CA ASP A 100 -26.05 -16.68 3.58
C ASP A 100 -24.73 -15.95 3.93
N ILE A 101 -23.59 -16.44 3.43
CA ILE A 101 -22.26 -15.80 3.61
C ILE A 101 -22.26 -14.30 3.35
N PRO A 102 -22.87 -13.77 2.25
CA PRO A 102 -22.84 -12.34 1.99
C PRO A 102 -23.46 -11.50 3.12
N LYS A 103 -24.50 -12.02 3.78
CA LYS A 103 -25.18 -11.33 4.89
C LYS A 103 -24.31 -11.35 6.16
N ILE A 104 -23.77 -12.52 6.51
CA ILE A 104 -22.90 -12.68 7.68
C ILE A 104 -21.64 -11.84 7.54
N VAL A 105 -21.02 -11.83 6.36
CA VAL A 105 -19.85 -11.00 6.07
C VAL A 105 -20.20 -9.51 6.18
N GLY A 106 -21.36 -9.09 5.65
CA GLY A 106 -21.85 -7.72 5.78
C GLY A 106 -22.10 -7.29 7.23
N GLU A 107 -22.59 -8.20 8.08
CA GLU A 107 -22.75 -7.95 9.52
C GLU A 107 -21.40 -7.94 10.25
N PHE A 108 -20.48 -8.83 9.89
CA PHE A 108 -19.12 -8.86 10.42
C PHE A 108 -18.37 -7.56 10.12
N PHE A 109 -18.44 -7.01 8.91
CA PHE A 109 -17.78 -5.74 8.56
C PHE A 109 -18.40 -4.51 9.25
N LYS A 110 -19.64 -4.60 9.76
CA LYS A 110 -20.27 -3.52 10.54
C LYS A 110 -19.79 -3.48 11.99
N SER A 111 -19.22 -4.58 12.49
CA SER A 111 -18.70 -4.65 13.86
C SER A 111 -17.42 -3.80 13.99
N ARG A 112 -17.40 -2.92 14.99
CA ARG A 112 -16.20 -2.12 15.35
C ARG A 112 -15.00 -3.01 15.64
N SER A 113 -15.20 -4.16 16.28
CA SER A 113 -14.12 -5.11 16.59
C SER A 113 -13.49 -5.70 15.33
N THR A 114 -14.28 -6.01 14.30
CA THR A 114 -13.78 -6.51 13.01
C THR A 114 -12.95 -5.45 12.30
N LEU A 115 -13.36 -4.18 12.41
CA LEU A 115 -12.65 -3.07 11.82
C LEU A 115 -11.28 -2.86 12.48
N PHE A 116 -11.21 -2.88 13.82
CA PHE A 116 -9.93 -2.88 14.53
C PHE A 116 -9.08 -4.12 14.20
N GLY A 117 -9.70 -5.28 14.03
CA GLY A 117 -9.03 -6.51 13.60
C GLY A 117 -8.38 -6.38 12.22
N LEU A 118 -9.08 -5.79 11.24
CA LEU A 118 -8.55 -5.53 9.89
C LEU A 118 -7.41 -4.51 9.89
N ILE A 119 -7.52 -3.48 10.72
CA ILE A 119 -6.45 -2.49 10.87
C ILE A 119 -5.21 -3.15 11.49
N ALA A 120 -5.38 -3.93 12.56
CA ALA A 120 -4.29 -4.68 13.19
C ALA A 120 -3.64 -5.67 12.22
N LEU A 121 -4.45 -6.41 11.45
CA LEU A 121 -3.98 -7.34 10.41
C LEU A 121 -3.16 -6.62 9.32
N SER A 122 -3.67 -5.49 8.83
CA SER A 122 -2.97 -4.65 7.85
C SER A 122 -1.64 -4.14 8.40
N LEU A 123 -1.60 -3.74 9.67
CA LEU A 123 -0.40 -3.26 10.32
C LEU A 123 0.64 -4.38 10.55
N VAL A 124 0.20 -5.59 10.89
CA VAL A 124 1.07 -6.77 10.98
C VAL A 124 1.64 -7.14 9.62
N LEU A 125 0.83 -7.14 8.55
CA LEU A 125 1.30 -7.34 7.18
C LEU A 125 2.30 -6.26 6.77
N PHE A 126 2.03 -5.01 7.11
CA PHE A 126 2.93 -3.90 6.82
C PHE A 126 4.29 -4.08 7.50
N ILE A 127 4.32 -4.47 8.78
CA ILE A 127 5.56 -4.75 9.50
C ILE A 127 6.30 -5.96 8.89
N THR A 128 5.59 -7.05 8.64
CA THR A 128 6.18 -8.31 8.14
C THR A 128 6.59 -8.25 6.66
N SER A 129 6.08 -7.30 5.89
CA SER A 129 6.51 -7.05 4.51
C SER A 129 7.92 -6.45 4.38
N GLY A 130 8.51 -6.03 5.50
CA GLY A 130 9.83 -5.40 5.51
C GLY A 130 9.82 -3.92 5.12
N LEU A 131 8.65 -3.32 4.84
CA LEU A 131 8.52 -1.88 4.57
C LEU A 131 9.01 -1.02 5.76
N VAL A 132 8.73 -1.46 6.99
CA VAL A 132 9.25 -0.83 8.21
C VAL A 132 10.77 -0.93 8.31
N GLY A 133 11.34 -2.05 7.83
CA GLY A 133 12.78 -2.27 7.79
C GLY A 133 13.50 -1.28 6.87
N ILE A 134 12.91 -0.89 5.74
CA ILE A 134 13.47 0.17 4.88
C ILE A 134 13.47 1.51 5.61
N ILE A 135 12.38 1.85 6.29
CA ILE A 135 12.27 3.13 7.02
C ILE A 135 13.32 3.16 8.14
N TYR A 136 13.40 2.09 8.93
CA TYR A 136 14.34 2.00 10.04
C TYR A 136 15.80 1.94 9.59
N ASN A 137 16.10 1.15 8.55
CA ASN A 137 17.45 1.06 7.99
C ASN A 137 17.82 2.34 7.22
N SER A 138 16.92 3.03 6.53
CA SER A 138 17.24 4.33 5.90
C SER A 138 17.57 5.40 6.94
N LEU A 139 16.95 5.34 8.13
CA LEU A 139 17.27 6.19 9.27
C LEU A 139 18.64 5.86 9.88
N ILE A 140 18.96 4.59 10.06
CA ILE A 140 20.20 4.14 10.76
C ILE A 140 21.41 4.06 9.83
N SER A 141 21.23 3.68 8.56
CA SER A 141 22.30 3.52 7.55
C SER A 141 22.85 4.86 7.06
N SER A 142 22.19 5.99 7.40
CA SER A 142 22.72 7.34 7.16
C SER A 142 24.06 7.61 7.86
N GLN A 143 24.52 6.72 8.75
CA GLN A 143 25.82 6.80 9.40
C GLN A 143 26.93 5.91 8.79
N GLN A 144 26.66 5.01 7.83
CA GLN A 144 27.64 4.00 7.43
C GLN A 144 28.12 4.01 5.97
N GLN A 145 27.60 4.86 5.09
CA GLN A 145 28.17 5.06 3.75
C GLN A 145 28.36 6.55 3.47
N GLY A 146 29.61 6.95 3.26
CA GLY A 146 30.06 8.33 3.04
C GLY A 146 29.58 9.01 1.75
N GLY A 147 28.35 8.74 1.32
CA GLY A 147 27.62 9.60 0.38
C GLY A 147 26.88 10.70 1.15
N PRO A 148 26.53 11.82 0.50
CA PRO A 148 25.72 12.86 1.11
C PRO A 148 24.43 12.22 1.64
N PRO A 149 24.09 12.41 2.93
CA PRO A 149 22.96 11.73 3.55
C PRO A 149 21.68 12.06 2.76
N PRO A 150 20.84 11.07 2.43
CA PRO A 150 19.50 11.37 1.91
C PRO A 150 18.82 12.29 2.93
N PRO A 151 18.15 13.38 2.51
CA PRO A 151 17.56 14.34 3.44
C PRO A 151 16.63 13.61 4.40
N THR A 152 17.04 13.53 5.66
CA THR A 152 16.28 12.87 6.74
C THR A 152 14.88 13.45 6.87
N GLU A 153 14.73 14.73 6.50
CA GLU A 153 13.46 15.44 6.40
C GLU A 153 12.45 14.74 5.48
N ILE A 154 12.88 14.23 4.32
CA ILE A 154 11.96 13.64 3.34
C ILE A 154 11.55 12.23 3.77
N THR A 155 12.47 11.44 4.30
CA THR A 155 12.15 10.12 4.88
C THR A 155 11.19 10.25 6.07
N LEU A 156 11.39 11.27 6.91
CA LEU A 156 10.52 11.56 8.05
C LEU A 156 9.15 12.10 7.61
N LEU A 157 9.09 12.84 6.49
CA LEU A 157 7.85 13.29 5.86
C LEU A 157 7.07 12.12 5.26
N PHE A 158 7.72 11.15 4.61
CA PHE A 158 7.07 9.93 4.10
C PHE A 158 6.56 9.02 5.22
N ALA A 159 7.37 8.79 6.25
CA ALA A 159 6.94 8.03 7.42
C ALA A 159 5.76 8.72 8.12
N GLY A 160 5.84 10.05 8.27
CA GLY A 160 4.76 10.89 8.78
C GLY A 160 3.50 10.82 7.92
N LEU A 161 3.62 10.78 6.59
CA LEU A 161 2.50 10.64 5.65
C LEU A 161 1.83 9.26 5.81
N ILE A 162 2.59 8.18 5.86
CA ILE A 162 2.04 6.82 6.04
C ILE A 162 1.34 6.71 7.39
N ILE A 163 1.95 7.20 8.46
CA ILE A 163 1.33 7.24 9.79
C ILE A 163 0.07 8.10 9.77
N ALA A 164 0.11 9.28 9.15
CA ALA A 164 -1.05 10.15 9.01
C ALA A 164 -2.17 9.51 8.21
N ILE A 165 -1.87 8.75 7.15
CA ILE A 165 -2.86 7.97 6.39
C ILE A 165 -3.48 6.91 7.28
N VAL A 166 -2.69 6.16 8.05
CA VAL A 166 -3.19 5.15 8.99
C VAL A 166 -4.07 5.80 10.07
N VAL A 167 -3.64 6.92 10.65
CA VAL A 167 -4.41 7.67 11.67
C VAL A 167 -5.68 8.27 11.07
N LEU A 168 -5.65 8.79 9.85
CA LEU A 168 -6.84 9.29 9.16
C LEU A 168 -7.81 8.17 8.80
N LEU A 169 -7.31 6.98 8.44
CA LEU A 169 -8.14 5.80 8.24
C LEU A 169 -8.82 5.40 9.56
N ILE A 170 -8.09 5.38 10.67
CA ILE A 170 -8.64 5.12 12.01
C ILE A 170 -9.66 6.20 12.40
N SER A 171 -9.30 7.48 12.29
CA SER A 171 -10.13 8.63 12.68
C SER A 171 -11.41 8.71 11.84
N SER A 172 -11.31 8.52 10.52
CA SER A 172 -12.48 8.53 9.65
C SER A 172 -13.37 7.30 9.79
N SER A 173 -12.81 6.18 10.25
CA SER A 173 -13.57 5.00 10.63
C SER A 173 -14.33 5.20 11.95
N VAL A 174 -13.74 5.90 12.92
CA VAL A 174 -14.37 6.20 14.21
C VAL A 174 -15.45 7.28 14.07
N SER A 175 -15.20 8.31 13.24
CA SER A 175 -16.11 9.43 13.01
C SER A 175 -17.41 9.06 12.27
N ARG A 176 -17.44 7.97 11.49
CA ARG A 176 -18.66 7.52 10.77
C ARG A 176 -19.52 6.55 11.59
N GLY A 177 -19.06 6.16 12.78
CA GLY A 177 -19.78 5.24 13.68
C GLY A 177 -20.53 5.93 14.81
N GLY A 178 -20.73 7.25 14.74
CA GLY A 178 -21.55 8.04 15.66
C GLY A 178 -22.79 8.59 14.97
#